data_AF-A0A9Q3URG0-F1
#
_entry.id   AF-A0A9Q3URG0-F1
#
_cell.length_a   1.000
_cell.length_b   1.000
_cell.length_c   1.000
_cell.angle_alpha   90.00
_cell.angle_beta   90.00
_cell.angle_gamma   90.00
#
_symmetry.space_group_name_H-M   'P 1'
#
loop_
_entity.id
_entity.type
_entity.pdbx_description
1 polymer ?
#
loop_
_entity_poly.entity_id
_entity_poly.type
_entity_poly.pdbx_seq_one_letter_code
_entity_poly.pdbx_strand_id
1 'polypeptide(L)'
;MLTEKEKFQVLTGVNNIQKILDSKKLQSTDEDYKGAFIEILISLKDLLIKSDKLLSKRVKFTDDVIIDKDLRINDVTGLISYFRNCVCHPETEDADLDSNTLKYNIFIGIGGISIGDKFIGNKYNDDIGYNMGQHTLLLNRHIIRSFIEVKNNFQQYLQ
;
A
#
# COMPACT_ATOMS: atom_id res chain seq x y z
N MET A 1 -6.81 26.32 -0.64
CA MET A 1 -6.08 26.30 -1.93
C MET A 1 -4.65 25.86 -1.62
N LEU A 2 -4.06 24.93 -2.38
CA LEU A 2 -2.71 24.43 -2.11
C LEU A 2 -1.66 25.51 -2.39
N THR A 3 -0.61 25.57 -1.58
CA THR A 3 0.62 26.35 -1.82
C THR A 3 1.43 25.77 -2.98
N GLU A 4 2.30 26.58 -3.60
CA GLU A 4 3.19 26.09 -4.68
C GLU A 4 4.10 24.95 -4.22
N LYS A 5 4.57 24.99 -2.97
CA LYS A 5 5.34 23.91 -2.36
C LYS A 5 4.53 22.61 -2.30
N GLU A 6 3.28 22.67 -1.86
CA GLU A 6 2.41 21.50 -1.78
C GLU A 6 2.09 20.93 -3.17
N LYS A 7 1.81 21.80 -4.15
CA LYS A 7 1.60 21.38 -5.55
C LYS A 7 2.83 20.65 -6.11
N PHE A 8 4.02 21.20 -5.92
CA PHE A 8 5.27 20.59 -6.36
C PHE A 8 5.50 19.22 -5.71
N GLN A 9 5.25 19.09 -4.40
CA GLN A 9 5.37 17.82 -3.69
C GLN A 9 4.37 16.77 -4.20
N VAL A 10 3.11 17.17 -4.41
CA VAL A 10 2.07 16.30 -4.97
C VAL A 10 2.45 15.83 -6.38
N LEU A 11 2.88 16.74 -7.25
CA LEU A 11 3.32 16.42 -8.61
C LEU A 11 4.49 15.43 -8.60
N THR A 12 5.48 15.67 -7.73
CA THR A 12 6.64 14.78 -7.57
C THR A 12 6.20 13.38 -7.12
N GLY A 13 5.34 13.29 -6.10
CA GLY A 13 4.83 12.01 -5.61
C GLY A 13 4.04 11.24 -6.67
N VAL A 14 3.16 11.93 -7.41
CA VAL A 14 2.39 11.33 -8.51
C VAL A 14 3.32 10.81 -9.61
N ASN A 15 4.30 11.60 -10.02
CA ASN A 15 5.25 11.19 -11.06
C ASN A 15 6.13 10.01 -10.63
N ASN A 16 6.57 9.98 -9.38
CA ASN A 16 7.37 8.86 -8.86
C ASN A 16 6.57 7.56 -8.86
N ILE A 17 5.34 7.57 -8.33
CA ILE A 17 4.48 6.38 -8.32
C ILE A 17 4.19 5.92 -9.75
N GLN A 18 3.84 6.85 -10.66
CA GLN A 18 3.55 6.54 -12.05
C GLN A 18 4.74 5.84 -12.72
N LYS A 19 5.96 6.38 -12.57
CA LYS A 19 7.18 5.76 -13.12
C LYS A 19 7.39 4.33 -12.61
N ILE A 20 7.14 4.07 -11.33
CA ILE A 20 7.31 2.74 -10.76
C ILE A 20 6.25 1.78 -11.31
N LEU A 21 4.99 2.20 -11.36
CA LEU A 21 3.91 1.39 -11.94
C LEU A 21 4.17 1.07 -13.42
N ASP A 22 4.58 2.06 -14.21
CA ASP A 22 4.88 1.90 -15.64
C ASP A 22 6.08 0.97 -15.88
N SER A 23 7.04 0.96 -14.96
CA SER A 23 8.20 0.05 -15.03
C SER A 23 7.86 -1.42 -14.80
N LYS A 24 6.64 -1.71 -14.29
CA LYS A 24 6.18 -3.06 -13.92
C LYS A 24 7.08 -3.80 -12.92
N LYS A 25 8.00 -3.10 -12.23
CA LYS A 25 8.90 -3.72 -11.25
C LYS A 25 8.19 -4.41 -10.10
N LEU A 26 6.99 -3.94 -9.71
CA LEU A 26 6.17 -4.60 -8.69
C LEU A 26 5.65 -5.97 -9.12
N GLN A 27 5.66 -6.28 -10.41
CA GLN A 27 5.26 -7.57 -10.96
C GLN A 27 6.45 -8.53 -11.10
N SER A 28 7.67 -8.08 -10.79
CA SER A 28 8.87 -8.91 -10.83
C SER A 28 8.97 -9.82 -9.60
N THR A 29 9.49 -11.02 -9.81
CA THR A 29 9.86 -11.98 -8.75
C THR A 29 11.29 -11.79 -8.25
N ASP A 30 12.09 -10.94 -8.91
CA ASP A 30 13.49 -10.72 -8.57
C ASP A 30 13.62 -9.70 -7.44
N GLU A 31 14.69 -9.77 -6.63
CA GLU A 31 14.86 -8.95 -5.42
C GLU A 31 14.72 -7.44 -5.64
N ASP A 32 14.95 -6.97 -6.87
CA ASP A 32 14.79 -5.59 -7.31
C ASP A 32 13.38 -5.00 -7.04
N TYR A 33 12.34 -5.83 -6.89
CA TYR A 33 11.00 -5.34 -6.58
C TYR A 33 10.95 -4.63 -5.22
N LYS A 34 11.79 -5.02 -4.24
CA LYS A 34 11.72 -4.51 -2.86
C LYS A 34 11.93 -3.00 -2.80
N GLY A 35 12.92 -2.48 -3.52
CA GLY A 35 13.19 -1.04 -3.59
C GLY A 35 12.02 -0.27 -4.20
N ALA A 36 11.45 -0.80 -5.29
CA ALA A 36 10.27 -0.23 -5.94
C ALA A 36 9.04 -0.26 -5.01
N PHE A 37 8.86 -1.34 -4.25
CA PHE A 37 7.76 -1.51 -3.31
C PHE A 37 7.83 -0.51 -2.15
N ILE A 38 9.01 -0.36 -1.53
CA ILE A 38 9.24 0.61 -0.46
C ILE A 38 8.96 2.04 -0.95
N GLU A 39 9.50 2.43 -2.11
CA GLU A 39 9.31 3.76 -2.67
C GLU A 39 7.84 4.06 -2.98
N ILE A 40 7.10 3.07 -3.53
CA ILE A 40 5.66 3.21 -3.74
C ILE A 40 4.91 3.41 -2.42
N LEU A 41 5.23 2.64 -1.37
CA LEU A 41 4.56 2.75 -0.08
C LEU A 41 4.83 4.11 0.58
N ILE A 42 6.06 4.62 0.47
CA ILE A 42 6.43 5.95 0.99
C ILE A 42 5.65 7.04 0.26
N SER A 43 5.72 7.06 -1.07
CA SER A 43 5.08 8.09 -1.89
C SER A 43 3.56 8.03 -1.80
N LEU A 44 2.96 6.83 -1.85
CA LEU A 44 1.51 6.66 -1.80
C LEU A 44 0.94 7.06 -0.44
N LYS A 45 1.57 6.64 0.67
CA LYS A 45 1.18 7.08 2.03
C LYS A 45 1.19 8.59 2.15
N ASP A 46 2.25 9.24 1.65
CA ASP A 46 2.37 10.69 1.68
C ASP A 46 1.24 11.39 0.91
N LEU A 47 0.93 10.94 -0.32
CA LEU A 47 -0.20 11.46 -1.09
C LEU A 47 -1.54 11.25 -0.38
N LEU A 48 -1.77 10.08 0.21
CA LEU A 48 -3.00 9.76 0.94
C LEU A 48 -3.19 10.69 2.15
N ILE A 49 -2.13 10.90 2.93
CA ILE A 49 -2.14 11.83 4.07
C ILE A 49 -2.39 13.27 3.60
N LYS A 50 -1.75 13.70 2.52
CA LYS A 50 -1.97 15.04 1.95
C LYS A 50 -3.40 15.21 1.45
N SER A 51 -3.98 14.20 0.79
CA SER A 51 -5.36 14.25 0.30
C SER A 51 -6.36 14.41 1.45
N ASP A 52 -6.13 13.69 2.55
CA ASP A 52 -6.92 13.81 3.77
C ASP A 52 -6.76 15.21 4.41
N LYS A 53 -5.52 15.61 4.71
CA LYS A 53 -5.25 16.84 5.48
C LYS A 53 -5.50 18.13 4.71
N LEU A 54 -5.19 18.17 3.41
CA LEU A 54 -5.22 19.40 2.62
C LEU A 54 -6.55 19.60 1.88
N LEU A 55 -7.24 18.50 1.56
CA LEU A 55 -8.47 18.52 0.77
C LEU A 55 -9.68 17.90 1.48
N SER A 56 -9.50 17.28 2.66
CA SER A 56 -10.53 16.50 3.35
C SER A 56 -11.10 15.36 2.49
N LYS A 57 -10.25 14.80 1.60
CA LYS A 57 -10.60 13.72 0.67
C LYS A 57 -9.81 12.45 0.99
N ARG A 58 -10.13 11.81 2.11
CA ARG A 58 -9.52 10.55 2.51
C ARG A 58 -9.99 9.39 1.61
N VAL A 59 -9.04 8.62 1.09
CA VAL A 59 -9.32 7.34 0.40
C VAL A 59 -9.56 6.27 1.48
N LYS A 60 -10.79 5.76 1.57
CA LYS A 60 -11.26 5.01 2.76
C LYS A 60 -12.02 3.72 2.46
N PHE A 61 -11.82 3.13 1.28
CA PHE A 61 -12.45 1.84 0.98
C PHE A 61 -11.88 0.73 1.87
N THR A 62 -12.70 -0.30 2.11
CA THR A 62 -12.41 -1.42 3.02
C THR A 62 -12.50 -2.78 2.34
N ASP A 63 -12.76 -2.81 1.03
CA ASP A 63 -12.75 -4.05 0.23
C ASP A 63 -11.40 -4.74 0.42
N ASP A 64 -11.43 -6.03 0.80
CA ASP A 64 -10.24 -6.86 1.06
C ASP A 64 -9.29 -6.35 2.16
N VAL A 65 -9.76 -5.47 3.06
CA VAL A 65 -8.99 -4.98 4.22
C VAL A 65 -9.44 -5.69 5.50
N ILE A 66 -8.50 -6.34 6.19
CA ILE A 66 -8.71 -6.81 7.57
C ILE A 66 -8.59 -5.59 8.49
N ILE A 67 -9.70 -5.22 9.13
CA ILE A 67 -9.76 -4.11 10.09
C ILE A 67 -9.11 -4.53 11.39
N ASP A 68 -8.16 -3.73 11.85
CA ASP A 68 -7.41 -3.95 13.08
C ASP A 68 -7.23 -2.61 13.81
N LYS A 69 -7.86 -2.48 14.98
CA LYS A 69 -7.86 -1.23 15.74
C LYS A 69 -6.54 -0.99 16.45
N ASP A 70 -5.87 -2.05 16.88
CA ASP A 70 -4.61 -1.97 17.62
C ASP A 70 -3.50 -1.50 16.69
N LEU A 71 -3.52 -1.99 15.44
CA LEU A 71 -2.63 -1.55 14.37
C LEU A 71 -3.12 -0.30 13.60
N ARG A 72 -4.27 0.27 14.02
CA ARG A 72 -4.90 1.45 13.41
C ARG A 72 -5.24 1.29 11.92
N ILE A 73 -5.51 0.07 11.49
CA ILE A 73 -5.98 -0.28 10.15
C ILE A 73 -7.51 -0.19 10.13
N ASN A 74 -8.04 0.99 9.82
CA ASN A 74 -9.49 1.23 9.70
C ASN A 74 -10.01 1.22 8.25
N ASP A 75 -9.10 1.31 7.29
CA ASP A 75 -9.35 1.40 5.85
C ASP A 75 -8.05 1.16 5.07
N VAL A 76 -8.11 1.22 3.74
CA VAL A 76 -6.92 1.06 2.88
C VAL A 76 -5.80 2.06 3.17
N THR A 77 -6.12 3.28 3.61
CA THR A 77 -5.09 4.28 3.97
C THR A 77 -4.36 3.83 5.25
N GLY A 78 -5.10 3.27 6.21
CA GLY A 78 -4.52 2.59 7.38
C GLY A 78 -3.65 1.40 6.99
N LEU A 79 -4.14 0.55 6.08
CA LEU A 79 -3.41 -0.63 5.59
C LEU A 79 -2.09 -0.27 4.90
N ILE A 80 -2.11 0.69 3.97
CA ILE A 80 -0.89 1.17 3.29
C ILE A 80 0.07 1.81 4.29
N SER A 81 -0.44 2.53 5.29
CA SER A 81 0.38 3.11 6.37
C SER A 81 1.06 2.03 7.21
N TYR A 82 0.34 0.96 7.54
CA TYR A 82 0.87 -0.21 8.23
C TYR A 82 1.98 -0.88 7.42
N PHE A 83 1.73 -1.24 6.15
CA PHE A 83 2.75 -1.85 5.29
C PHE A 83 3.99 -0.99 5.16
N ARG A 84 3.83 0.33 4.96
CA ARG A 84 4.95 1.28 4.93
C ARG A 84 5.76 1.23 6.23
N ASN A 85 5.11 1.17 7.38
CA ASN A 85 5.80 1.13 8.66
C ASN A 85 6.58 -0.20 8.81
N CYS A 86 5.97 -1.35 8.52
CA CYS A 86 6.65 -2.64 8.59
C CYS A 86 7.88 -2.73 7.68
N VAL A 87 7.79 -2.20 6.45
CA VAL A 87 8.95 -2.25 5.54
C VAL A 87 10.09 -1.30 5.94
N CYS A 88 9.76 -0.14 6.51
CA CYS A 88 10.76 0.84 6.94
C CYS A 88 11.31 0.57 8.35
N HIS A 89 10.59 -0.18 9.16
CA HIS A 89 10.94 -0.52 10.54
C HIS A 89 10.87 -2.05 10.70
N PRO A 90 11.80 -2.81 10.11
CA PRO A 90 11.71 -4.28 10.05
C PRO A 90 11.73 -4.95 11.44
N GLU A 91 12.24 -4.26 12.45
CA GLU A 91 12.27 -4.70 13.85
C GLU A 91 10.91 -4.58 14.56
N THR A 92 9.87 -4.01 13.96
CA THR A 92 8.56 -3.98 14.63
C THR A 92 7.97 -5.38 14.74
N GLU A 93 7.31 -5.62 15.87
CA GLU A 93 6.50 -6.82 16.15
C GLU A 93 5.11 -6.72 15.48
N ASP A 94 4.78 -5.61 14.82
CA ASP A 94 3.46 -5.38 14.22
C ASP A 94 3.12 -6.37 13.10
N ALA A 95 4.13 -7.05 12.54
CA ALA A 95 3.97 -8.08 11.52
C ALA A 95 4.13 -9.52 12.07
N ASP A 96 4.12 -9.67 13.39
CA ASP A 96 4.04 -10.98 14.01
C ASP A 96 2.60 -11.52 13.96
N LEU A 97 2.51 -12.83 13.83
CA LEU A 97 1.28 -13.61 13.79
C LEU A 97 1.34 -14.65 14.91
N ASP A 98 0.70 -14.33 16.03
CA ASP A 98 0.75 -15.15 17.24
C ASP A 98 2.21 -15.38 17.67
N SER A 99 2.74 -16.61 17.63
CA SER A 99 4.14 -16.92 17.92
C SER A 99 5.03 -17.06 16.67
N ASN A 100 4.52 -16.69 15.49
CA ASN A 100 5.23 -16.80 14.21
C ASN A 100 5.47 -15.42 13.61
N THR A 101 6.50 -15.27 12.77
CA THR A 101 6.74 -14.05 12.00
C THR A 101 6.54 -14.33 10.51
N LEU A 102 5.57 -13.65 9.89
CA LEU A 102 5.39 -13.66 8.42
C LEU A 102 5.66 -12.26 7.87
N LYS A 103 6.82 -12.07 7.25
CA LYS A 103 7.23 -10.80 6.65
C LYS A 103 7.63 -11.01 5.19
N TYR A 104 7.24 -10.10 4.31
CA TYR A 104 7.65 -10.05 2.90
C TYR A 104 7.24 -11.25 2.03
N ASN A 105 6.17 -11.98 2.37
CA ASN A 105 5.68 -13.03 1.49
C ASN A 105 4.94 -12.43 0.28
N ILE A 106 5.09 -13.07 -0.88
CA ILE A 106 4.45 -12.67 -2.13
C ILE A 106 3.69 -13.86 -2.71
N PHE A 107 2.43 -13.61 -3.09
CA PHE A 107 1.61 -14.57 -3.82
C PHE A 107 1.13 -13.94 -5.14
N ILE A 108 1.57 -14.51 -6.25
CA ILE A 108 1.15 -14.12 -7.60
C ILE A 108 0.00 -15.02 -8.03
N GLY A 109 -1.13 -14.44 -8.41
CA GLY A 109 -2.35 -15.18 -8.65
C GLY A 109 -2.92 -15.79 -7.35
N ILE A 110 -3.81 -16.78 -7.49
CA ILE A 110 -4.42 -17.43 -6.32
C ILE A 110 -3.36 -18.25 -5.58
N GLY A 111 -3.14 -17.96 -4.31
CA GLY A 111 -2.19 -18.70 -3.48
C GLY A 111 -2.14 -18.14 -2.05
N GLY A 112 -1.71 -18.97 -1.09
CA GLY A 112 -1.61 -18.55 0.30
C GLY A 112 -1.16 -19.66 1.22
N ILE A 113 -1.04 -19.31 2.50
CA ILE A 113 -0.70 -20.20 3.60
C ILE A 113 -1.87 -20.20 4.56
N SER A 114 -2.29 -21.39 4.98
CA SER A 114 -3.25 -21.56 6.07
C SER A 114 -2.49 -21.83 7.38
N ILE A 115 -2.73 -21.01 8.40
CA ILE A 115 -2.16 -21.16 9.74
C ILE A 115 -3.33 -21.20 10.73
N GLY A 116 -3.61 -22.38 11.27
CA GLY A 116 -4.82 -22.61 12.05
C GLY A 116 -6.08 -22.39 11.21
N ASP A 117 -6.94 -21.48 11.66
CA ASP A 117 -8.17 -21.04 10.98
C ASP A 117 -7.96 -19.81 10.09
N LYS A 118 -6.76 -19.25 10.05
CA LYS A 118 -6.43 -18.05 9.26
C LYS A 118 -5.88 -18.45 7.89
N PHE A 119 -6.39 -17.81 6.83
CA PHE A 119 -5.82 -17.88 5.49
C PHE A 119 -5.11 -16.57 5.16
N ILE A 120 -3.82 -16.65 4.83
CA ILE A 120 -2.96 -15.51 4.50
C ILE A 120 -2.47 -15.68 3.07
N GLY A 121 -2.84 -14.77 2.18
CA GLY A 121 -2.39 -14.81 0.80
C GLY A 121 -3.30 -14.03 -0.14
N ASN A 122 -3.23 -14.37 -1.41
CA ASN A 122 -3.98 -13.75 -2.47
C ASN A 122 -5.15 -14.64 -2.94
N LYS A 123 -6.35 -14.06 -2.95
CA LYS A 123 -7.59 -14.72 -3.38
C LYS A 123 -7.90 -14.54 -4.87
N TYR A 124 -7.05 -13.81 -5.59
CA TYR A 124 -7.36 -13.31 -6.93
C TYR A 124 -6.30 -13.71 -7.94
N ASN A 125 -6.75 -14.30 -9.05
CA ASN A 125 -5.85 -14.80 -10.10
C ASN A 125 -5.16 -13.68 -10.88
N ASP A 126 -5.75 -12.48 -10.86
CA ASP A 126 -5.29 -11.31 -11.60
C ASP A 126 -4.45 -10.35 -10.75
N ASP A 127 -4.09 -10.72 -9.52
CA ASP A 127 -3.43 -9.81 -8.57
C ASP A 127 -2.11 -10.36 -8.01
N ILE A 128 -1.42 -9.50 -7.28
CA ILE A 128 -0.24 -9.83 -6.48
C ILE A 128 -0.52 -9.41 -5.04
N GLY A 129 -0.46 -10.37 -4.13
CA GLY A 129 -0.60 -10.12 -2.69
C GLY A 129 0.76 -10.04 -2.00
N TYR A 130 1.02 -8.94 -1.30
CA TYR A 130 2.14 -8.79 -0.38
C TYR A 130 1.65 -8.99 1.05
N ASN A 131 2.34 -9.80 1.85
CA ASN A 131 1.90 -10.11 3.21
C ASN A 131 2.87 -9.64 4.30
N MET A 132 2.27 -9.11 5.37
CA MET A 132 2.90 -8.72 6.63
C MET A 132 1.96 -9.14 7.76
N GLY A 133 2.40 -10.07 8.61
CA GLY A 133 1.55 -10.74 9.59
C GLY A 133 0.32 -11.38 8.92
N GLN A 134 -0.86 -11.09 9.46
CA GLN A 134 -2.14 -11.53 8.89
C GLN A 134 -2.64 -10.66 7.71
N HIS A 135 -2.03 -9.50 7.47
CA HIS A 135 -2.54 -8.53 6.51
C HIS A 135 -2.01 -8.80 5.10
N THR A 136 -2.86 -8.54 4.10
CA THR A 136 -2.51 -8.64 2.67
C THR A 136 -2.70 -7.30 2.01
N LEU A 137 -1.66 -6.80 1.33
CA LEU A 137 -1.74 -5.64 0.46
C LEU A 137 -1.77 -6.12 -0.99
N LEU A 138 -2.84 -5.83 -1.72
CA LEU A 138 -3.05 -6.25 -3.10
C LEU A 138 -2.61 -5.16 -4.08
N LEU A 139 -1.85 -5.51 -5.11
CA LEU A 139 -1.31 -4.57 -6.08
C LEU A 139 -2.43 -3.82 -6.82
N ASN A 140 -3.36 -4.54 -7.45
CA ASN A 140 -4.40 -3.91 -8.26
C ASN A 140 -5.49 -3.31 -7.36
N ARG A 141 -5.97 -4.09 -6.39
CA ARG A 141 -7.12 -3.71 -5.55
C ARG A 141 -6.81 -2.66 -4.52
N HIS A 142 -5.60 -2.61 -3.97
CA HIS A 142 -5.22 -1.63 -2.95
C HIS A 142 -4.30 -0.56 -3.53
N ILE A 143 -3.11 -0.91 -4.02
CA ILE A 143 -2.09 0.08 -4.40
C ILE A 143 -2.54 0.93 -5.60
N ILE A 144 -2.88 0.27 -6.72
CA ILE A 144 -3.25 0.97 -7.97
C ILE A 144 -4.57 1.72 -7.78
N ARG A 145 -5.58 1.09 -7.18
CA ARG A 145 -6.86 1.76 -6.88
C ARG A 145 -6.67 2.99 -6.00
N SER A 146 -5.93 2.89 -4.90
CA SER A 146 -5.66 4.03 -4.02
C SER A 146 -4.88 5.13 -4.75
N PHE A 147 -3.93 4.77 -5.62
CA PHE A 147 -3.20 5.74 -6.43
C PHE A 147 -4.13 6.49 -7.40
N ILE A 148 -5.01 5.78 -8.11
CA ILE A 148 -5.96 6.40 -9.04
C ILE A 148 -6.90 7.36 -8.28
N GLU A 149 -7.47 6.91 -7.16
CA GLU A 149 -8.39 7.72 -6.36
C GLU A 149 -7.72 8.97 -5.80
N VAL A 150 -6.50 8.83 -5.24
CA VAL A 150 -5.76 9.96 -4.67
C VAL A 150 -5.27 10.93 -5.76
N LYS A 151 -4.85 10.42 -6.93
CA LYS A 151 -4.46 11.24 -8.08
C LYS A 151 -5.64 12.07 -8.58
N ASN A 152 -6.84 11.49 -8.65
CA ASN A 152 -8.06 12.20 -9.03
C ASN A 152 -8.41 13.32 -8.04
N ASN A 153 -8.17 13.14 -6.74
CA ASN A 153 -8.37 14.20 -5.75
C ASN A 153 -7.50 15.44 -6.02
N PHE A 154 -6.32 15.25 -6.62
CA PHE A 154 -5.38 16.30 -6.95
C PHE A 154 -5.38 16.75 -8.43
N GLN A 155 -6.27 16.21 -9.28
CA GLN A 155 -6.21 16.41 -10.73
C GLN A 155 -6.11 17.88 -11.18
N GLN A 156 -6.83 18.79 -10.50
CA GLN A 156 -6.80 20.23 -10.78
C GLN A 156 -5.49 20.94 -10.42
N TYR A 157 -4.55 20.26 -9.74
CA TYR A 157 -3.26 20.79 -9.30
C TYR A 157 -2.07 20.15 -10.01
N LEU A 158 -2.33 19.25 -10.96
CA LEU A 158 -1.31 18.53 -11.74
C LEU A 158 -1.07 19.14 -13.12
N GLN A 159 -1.69 20.28 -13.42
CA GLN A 159 -1.55 21.04 -14.67
C GLN A 159 -0.44 22.07 -14.57
#